data_AF-A0A2N0Z9I6-F1
#
_entry.id   AF-A0A2N0Z9I6-F1
#
_cell.length_a   1.000
_cell.length_b   1.000
_cell.length_c   1.000
_cell.angle_alpha   90.00
_cell.angle_beta   90.00
_cell.angle_gamma   90.00
#
_symmetry.space_group_name_H-M   'P 1'
#
loop_
_entity.id
_entity.type
_entity.pdbx_description
1 polymer ?
#
loop_
_entity_poly.entity_id
_entity_poly.type
_entity_poly.pdbx_seq_one_letter_code
_entity_poly.pdbx_strand_id
1 'polypeptide(L)'
;MEELVTSLQEVIYNIEQFNKDLLEETDILTQLTQFKHWYYIPANNSFGPSKYIGYKDMNTTKYARGENKTGVDTEKILKQWFIKLPSESKKSQVLMEELSELLGLYGKRIRSNAFIHVLKNGITCP
;
A
#
# COMPACT_ATOMS: atom_id res chain seq x y z
N MET A 1 13.78 8.00 -15.53
CA MET A 1 12.87 8.92 -14.81
C MET A 1 11.71 8.07 -14.37
N GLU A 2 11.45 7.99 -13.07
CA GLU A 2 10.36 7.19 -12.54
C GLU A 2 9.12 8.08 -12.52
N GLU A 3 8.11 7.74 -13.32
CA GLU A 3 6.87 8.49 -13.38
C GLU A 3 6.00 8.14 -12.16
N LEU A 4 5.46 9.16 -11.51
CA LEU A 4 4.49 8.98 -10.45
C LEU A 4 3.13 8.68 -11.06
N VAL A 5 2.31 7.93 -10.33
CA VAL A 5 0.91 7.71 -10.71
C VAL A 5 0.19 9.06 -10.84
N THR A 6 -0.61 9.18 -11.89
CA THR A 6 -1.42 10.38 -12.18
C THR A 6 -2.90 10.14 -11.94
N SER A 7 -3.31 8.87 -11.90
CA SER A 7 -4.69 8.45 -11.74
C SER A 7 -4.86 7.39 -10.67
N LEU A 8 -6.01 7.40 -9.99
CA LEU A 8 -6.37 6.40 -9.00
C LEU A 8 -6.37 4.98 -9.58
N GLN A 9 -6.76 4.80 -10.85
CA GLN A 9 -6.73 3.49 -11.52
C GLN A 9 -5.33 2.87 -11.54
N GLU A 10 -4.28 3.69 -11.73
CA GLU A 10 -2.89 3.21 -11.72
C GLU A 10 -2.51 2.72 -10.32
N VAL A 11 -2.96 3.42 -9.28
CA VAL A 11 -2.76 3.02 -7.88
C VAL A 11 -3.45 1.69 -7.59
N ILE A 12 -4.69 1.53 -8.05
CA ILE A 12 -5.46 0.28 -7.88
C ILE A 12 -4.74 -0.87 -8.58
N TYR A 13 -4.33 -0.67 -9.84
CA TYR A 13 -3.59 -1.67 -10.61
C TYR A 13 -2.30 -2.10 -9.91
N ASN A 14 -1.55 -1.15 -9.36
CA ASN A 14 -0.32 -1.45 -8.62
C ASN A 14 -0.60 -2.22 -7.32
N ILE A 15 -1.73 -1.94 -6.64
CA ILE A 15 -2.16 -2.69 -5.45
C ILE A 15 -2.51 -4.13 -5.84
N GLU A 16 -3.22 -4.32 -6.93
CA GLU A 16 -3.56 -5.66 -7.43
C GLU A 16 -2.31 -6.44 -7.82
N GLN A 17 -1.36 -5.81 -8.52
CA GLN A 17 -0.06 -6.40 -8.81
C GLN A 17 0.67 -6.78 -7.52
N PHE A 18 0.75 -5.86 -6.56
CA PHE A 18 1.37 -6.15 -5.27
C PHE A 18 0.74 -7.34 -4.53
N ASN A 19 -0.58 -7.50 -4.58
CA ASN A 19 -1.25 -8.64 -3.96
C ASN A 19 -0.96 -9.95 -4.73
N LYS A 20 -0.80 -9.90 -6.06
CA LYS A 20 -0.32 -11.03 -6.85
C LYS A 20 1.13 -11.38 -6.52
N ASP A 21 2.03 -10.40 -6.46
CA ASP A 21 3.42 -10.59 -6.04
C ASP A 21 3.54 -11.17 -4.61
N LEU A 22 2.61 -10.80 -3.72
CA LEU A 22 2.47 -11.38 -2.38
C LEU A 22 2.13 -12.87 -2.46
N LEU A 23 1.18 -13.26 -3.30
CA LEU A 23 0.79 -14.65 -3.54
C LEU A 23 1.90 -15.46 -4.21
N GLU A 24 2.70 -14.83 -5.07
CA GLU A 24 3.87 -15.44 -5.71
C GLU A 24 5.13 -15.45 -4.84
N GLU A 25 5.02 -15.07 -3.56
CA GLU A 25 6.09 -15.08 -2.55
C GLU A 25 7.40 -14.42 -3.01
N THR A 26 7.31 -13.33 -3.77
CA THR A 26 8.48 -12.68 -4.36
C THR A 26 9.31 -11.92 -3.31
N ASP A 27 10.46 -11.36 -3.72
CA ASP A 27 11.35 -10.52 -2.90
C ASP A 27 10.68 -9.27 -2.28
N ILE A 28 9.42 -9.00 -2.60
CA ILE A 28 8.61 -7.99 -1.89
C ILE A 28 8.33 -8.38 -0.45
N LEU A 29 8.24 -9.69 -0.13
CA LEU A 29 7.93 -10.20 1.21
C LEU A 29 8.93 -9.70 2.27
N THR A 30 10.22 -9.61 1.92
CA THR A 30 11.28 -9.13 2.82
C THR A 30 11.12 -7.65 3.14
N GLN A 31 10.53 -6.90 2.21
CA GLN A 31 10.37 -5.45 2.26
C GLN A 31 9.08 -5.02 2.93
N LEU A 32 8.10 -5.93 3.07
CA LEU A 32 6.84 -5.68 3.79
C LEU A 32 7.08 -5.11 5.20
N THR A 33 8.10 -5.61 5.89
CA THR A 33 8.46 -5.19 7.25
C THR A 33 9.02 -3.77 7.31
N GLN A 34 9.45 -3.20 6.19
CA GLN A 34 10.03 -1.87 6.09
C GLN A 34 8.98 -0.78 5.86
N PHE A 35 7.80 -1.13 5.34
CA PHE A 35 6.77 -0.17 5.00
C PHE A 35 5.99 0.28 6.23
N LYS A 36 5.95 1.61 6.42
CA LYS A 36 5.17 2.26 7.49
C LYS A 36 3.82 2.79 7.00
N HIS A 37 3.65 3.02 5.70
CA HIS A 37 2.44 3.62 5.13
C HIS A 37 1.76 2.59 4.24
N TRP A 38 0.59 2.14 4.67
CA TRP A 38 -0.22 1.13 4.01
C TRP A 38 -1.50 1.73 3.51
N TYR A 39 -1.94 1.31 2.34
CA TYR A 39 -3.11 1.81 1.65
C TYR A 39 -4.06 0.66 1.46
N TYR A 40 -5.28 0.85 1.92
CA TYR A 40 -6.33 -0.14 1.89
C TYR A 40 -7.41 0.28 0.89
N ILE A 41 -7.79 -0.67 0.03
CA ILE A 41 -8.90 -0.53 -0.90
C ILE A 41 -10.03 -1.47 -0.46
N PRO A 42 -11.20 -0.94 -0.06
CA PRO A 42 -12.34 -1.76 0.33
C PRO A 42 -12.94 -2.56 -0.82
N ALA A 43 -12.83 -2.07 -2.07
CA ALA A 43 -13.41 -2.74 -3.24
C ALA A 43 -12.88 -4.18 -3.45
N ASN A 44 -11.59 -4.39 -3.19
CA ASN A 44 -10.92 -5.68 -3.40
C ASN A 44 -10.33 -6.26 -2.10
N ASN A 45 -10.67 -5.67 -0.93
CA ASN A 45 -10.07 -5.97 0.38
C ASN A 45 -8.53 -6.08 0.33
N SER A 46 -7.89 -5.20 -0.44
CA SER A 46 -6.48 -5.32 -0.82
C SER A 46 -5.64 -4.25 -0.14
N PHE A 47 -4.41 -4.61 0.23
CA PHE A 47 -3.45 -3.72 0.87
C PHE A 47 -2.26 -3.47 -0.05
N GLY A 48 -1.73 -2.24 -0.04
CA GLY A 48 -0.49 -1.92 -0.75
C GLY A 48 0.32 -0.80 -0.09
N PRO A 49 1.65 -0.84 -0.12
CA PRO A 49 2.49 0.16 0.52
C PRO A 49 2.66 1.41 -0.34
N SER A 50 2.81 2.58 0.30
CA SER A 50 2.91 3.90 -0.38
C SER A 50 3.98 3.95 -1.47
N LYS A 51 5.13 3.34 -1.20
CA LYS A 51 6.29 3.31 -2.08
C LYS A 51 6.10 2.42 -3.29
N TYR A 52 5.17 1.46 -3.25
CA TYR A 52 4.91 0.57 -4.37
C TYR A 52 3.85 1.15 -5.28
N ILE A 53 2.76 1.62 -4.68
CA ILE A 53 1.56 2.01 -5.42
C ILE A 53 1.66 3.40 -6.05
N GLY A 54 2.61 4.22 -5.59
CA GLY A 54 2.76 5.60 -6.05
C GLY A 54 3.62 5.79 -7.30
N TYR A 55 4.26 4.74 -7.80
CA TYR A 55 5.00 4.78 -9.07
C TYR A 55 4.21 4.10 -10.16
N LYS A 56 4.26 4.65 -11.37
CA LYS A 56 3.60 4.08 -12.54
C LYS A 56 4.28 2.78 -12.98
N ASP A 57 3.47 1.77 -13.29
CA ASP A 57 3.92 0.46 -13.78
C ASP A 57 4.96 -0.20 -12.84
N MET A 58 4.69 -0.12 -11.54
CA MET A 58 5.56 -0.65 -10.52
C MET A 58 5.33 -2.16 -10.35
N ASN A 59 6.40 -2.93 -10.42
CA ASN A 59 6.41 -4.37 -10.10
C ASN A 59 7.61 -4.70 -9.21
N THR A 60 7.59 -5.88 -8.57
CA THR A 60 8.69 -6.43 -7.76
C THR A 60 10.04 -6.32 -8.43
N THR A 61 10.12 -6.66 -9.71
CA THR A 61 11.36 -6.68 -10.49
C THR A 61 11.94 -5.27 -10.70
N LYS A 62 11.09 -4.29 -10.99
CA LYS A 62 11.44 -2.87 -11.13
C LYS A 62 11.71 -2.23 -9.77
N TYR A 63 11.02 -2.67 -8.73
CA TYR A 63 11.28 -2.25 -7.36
C TYR A 63 12.68 -2.69 -6.93
N ALA A 64 13.04 -3.96 -7.10
CA ALA A 64 14.33 -4.52 -6.72
C ALA A 64 15.52 -3.84 -7.43
N ARG A 65 15.32 -3.29 -8.63
CA ARG A 65 16.36 -2.56 -9.40
C ARG A 65 16.46 -1.06 -9.07
N GLY A 66 15.52 -0.49 -8.33
CA GLY A 66 15.43 0.96 -8.12
C GLY A 66 16.05 1.42 -6.80
N GLU A 67 17.32 1.83 -6.80
CA GLU A 67 18.04 2.30 -5.58
C GLU A 67 17.62 3.69 -5.06
N ASN A 68 16.75 4.46 -5.74
CA ASN A 68 16.47 5.87 -5.39
C ASN A 68 14.98 6.25 -5.30
N LYS A 69 14.13 5.33 -4.83
CA LYS A 69 12.69 5.58 -4.70
C LYS A 69 12.33 6.36 -3.44
N THR A 70 12.21 7.67 -3.57
CA THR A 70 11.78 8.57 -2.50
C THR A 70 10.27 8.53 -2.32
N GLY A 71 9.80 7.91 -1.23
CA GLY A 71 8.38 7.81 -0.89
C GLY A 71 7.69 9.16 -0.57
N VAL A 72 8.43 10.26 -0.55
CA VAL A 72 7.92 11.60 -0.24
C VAL A 72 6.99 12.11 -1.34
N ASP A 73 7.35 11.88 -2.60
CA ASP A 73 6.57 12.33 -3.76
C ASP A 73 5.33 11.47 -3.97
N THR A 74 5.44 10.16 -3.73
CA THR A 74 4.29 9.24 -3.77
C THR A 74 3.26 9.58 -2.71
N GLU A 75 3.69 9.88 -1.48
CA GLU A 75 2.78 10.29 -0.41
C GLU A 75 2.01 11.58 -0.71
N LYS A 76 2.62 12.57 -1.39
CA LYS A 76 1.93 13.82 -1.77
C LYS A 76 0.76 13.57 -2.71
N ILE A 77 0.98 12.73 -3.71
CA ILE A 77 -0.04 12.39 -4.71
C ILE A 77 -1.12 11.49 -4.08
N LEU A 78 -0.71 10.47 -3.36
CA LEU A 78 -1.64 9.52 -2.74
C LEU A 78 -2.55 10.19 -1.69
N LYS A 79 -2.09 11.24 -0.99
CA LYS A 79 -2.93 12.05 -0.08
C LYS A 79 -4.10 12.77 -0.78
N GLN A 80 -4.07 12.89 -2.11
CA GLN A 80 -5.18 13.46 -2.85
C GLN A 80 -6.39 12.51 -2.81
N TRP A 81 -6.17 11.21 -3.03
CA TRP A 81 -7.24 10.20 -3.07
C TRP A 81 -7.45 9.45 -1.75
N PHE A 82 -6.42 9.31 -0.94
CA PHE A 82 -6.47 8.58 0.32
C PHE A 82 -6.39 9.51 1.52
N ILE A 83 -7.00 9.08 2.61
CA ILE A 83 -6.93 9.76 3.91
C ILE A 83 -6.26 8.83 4.91
N LYS A 84 -5.32 9.39 5.65
CA LYS A 84 -4.70 8.71 6.79
C LYS A 84 -5.76 8.50 7.86
N LEU A 85 -6.01 7.25 8.27
CA LEU A 85 -6.85 7.00 9.42
C LEU A 85 -6.08 7.33 10.70
N PRO A 86 -6.71 8.00 11.68
CA PRO A 86 -6.13 8.15 13.00
C PRO A 86 -6.04 6.78 13.66
N SER A 87 -4.92 6.50 14.33
CA SER A 87 -4.66 5.22 15.01
C SER A 87 -5.73 4.89 16.07
N GLU A 88 -6.40 5.92 16.59
CA GLU A 88 -7.47 5.83 17.58
C GLU A 88 -8.82 5.39 16.97
N SER A 89 -8.98 5.43 15.64
CA SER A 89 -10.19 4.94 15.00
C SER A 89 -10.26 3.42 15.04
N LYS A 90 -11.42 2.87 15.43
CA LYS A 90 -11.72 1.43 15.37
C LYS A 90 -11.39 0.82 14.00
N LYS A 91 -11.70 1.52 12.90
CA LYS A 91 -11.36 1.07 11.54
C LYS A 91 -9.86 0.88 11.33
N SER A 92 -9.03 1.77 11.89
CA SER A 92 -7.57 1.63 11.77
C SER A 92 -7.06 0.41 12.52
N GLN A 93 -7.63 0.11 13.70
CA GLN A 93 -7.24 -1.06 14.50
C GLN A 93 -7.62 -2.35 13.79
N VAL A 94 -8.88 -2.47 13.36
CA VAL A 94 -9.37 -3.65 12.62
C VAL A 94 -8.55 -3.90 11.36
N LEU A 95 -8.30 -2.87 10.55
CA LEU A 95 -7.50 -3.02 9.32
C LEU A 95 -6.03 -3.37 9.61
N MET A 96 -5.49 -2.92 10.75
CA MET A 96 -4.12 -3.22 11.16
C MET A 96 -4.01 -4.67 11.64
N GLU A 97 -5.02 -5.17 12.35
CA GLU A 97 -5.14 -6.57 12.72
C GLU A 97 -5.25 -7.46 11.49
N GLU A 98 -6.18 -7.16 10.57
CA GLU A 98 -6.34 -7.87 9.28
C GLU A 98 -5.03 -7.92 8.48
N LEU A 99 -4.34 -6.79 8.38
CA LEU A 99 -3.06 -6.71 7.70
C LEU A 99 -1.98 -7.52 8.42
N SER A 100 -1.98 -7.51 9.75
CA SER A 100 -1.06 -8.31 10.57
C SER A 100 -1.31 -9.81 10.41
N GLU A 101 -2.58 -10.23 10.34
CA GLU A 101 -2.96 -11.62 10.09
C GLU A 101 -2.55 -12.05 8.68
N LEU A 102 -2.83 -11.21 7.67
CA LEU A 102 -2.44 -11.45 6.28
C LEU A 102 -0.91 -11.60 6.15
N LEU A 103 -0.14 -10.70 6.76
CA LEU A 103 1.32 -10.80 6.80
C LEU A 103 1.81 -12.02 7.58
N GLY A 104 1.08 -12.39 8.65
CA GLY A 104 1.34 -13.56 9.46
C GLY A 104 1.25 -14.87 8.68
N LEU A 105 0.35 -14.95 7.69
CA LEU A 105 0.27 -16.10 6.76
C LEU A 105 1.58 -16.33 6.00
N TYR A 106 2.29 -15.24 5.65
CA TYR A 106 3.59 -15.29 4.98
C TYR A 106 4.78 -15.30 5.97
N GLY A 107 4.53 -15.50 7.26
CA GLY A 107 5.57 -15.47 8.30
C GLY A 107 6.22 -14.10 8.50
N LYS A 108 5.56 -13.01 8.07
CA LYS A 108 6.04 -11.63 8.24
C LYS A 108 5.25 -10.94 9.35
N ARG A 109 5.88 -9.95 9.98
CA ARG A 109 5.24 -9.08 10.97
C ARG A 109 5.20 -7.65 10.46
N ILE A 110 4.03 -7.04 10.58
CA ILE A 110 3.90 -5.60 10.37
C ILE A 110 4.67 -4.83 11.44
N ARG A 111 5.16 -3.65 11.07
CA ARG A 111 5.81 -2.73 12.00
C ARG A 111 4.77 -2.09 12.92
N SER A 112 5.07 -2.02 14.21
CA SER A 112 4.16 -1.43 15.23
C SER A 112 3.81 0.04 14.99
N ASN A 113 4.62 0.78 14.22
CA ASN A 113 4.38 2.18 13.86
C ASN A 113 3.86 2.33 12.41
N ALA A 114 3.20 1.31 11.88
CA ALA A 114 2.55 1.39 10.59
C ALA A 114 1.22 2.18 10.69
N PHE A 115 0.85 2.82 9.59
CA PHE A 115 -0.35 3.62 9.43
C PHE A 115 -1.13 3.15 8.21
N ILE A 116 -2.44 3.06 8.35
CA ILE A 116 -3.34 2.70 7.26
C ILE A 116 -4.02 3.95 6.71
N HIS A 117 -4.01 4.05 5.39
CA HIS A 117 -4.66 5.06 4.58
C HIS A 117 -5.79 4.38 3.83
N VAL A 118 -6.97 4.98 3.84
CA VAL A 118 -8.15 4.45 3.14
C VAL A 118 -8.58 5.43 2.06
N LEU A 119 -9.20 4.93 1.00
CA LEU A 119 -9.76 5.79 -0.04
C LEU A 119 -10.77 6.78 0.57
N LYS A 120 -10.60 8.07 0.27
CA LYS A 120 -11.61 9.10 0.58
C LYS A 120 -12.95 8.76 -0.08
N ASN A 121 -12.90 8.12 -1.24
CA ASN A 121 -14.06 7.75 -2.05
C ASN A 121 -14.83 6.51 -1.57
N GLY A 122 -14.79 6.22 -0.26
CA GLY A 122 -15.95 5.65 0.42
C GLY A 122 -16.98 6.70 0.87
N ILE A 123 -16.70 7.99 0.68
CA ILE A 123 -17.63 9.11 0.89
C ILE A 123 -17.86 9.84 -0.44
N THR A 124 -18.32 9.12 -1.45
CA THR A 124 -19.26 9.66 -2.44
C THR A 124 -20.11 8.49 -2.91
N CYS A 125 -21.35 8.39 -2.43
CA CYS A 125 -22.56 9.05 -2.99
C CYS A 125 -23.18 8.14 -4.06
N PRO A 126 -24.48 8.20 -4.41
CA PRO A 126 -25.62 9.02 -3.96
C PRO A 126 -26.77 8.22 -3.30
#